data_AF-A0AAV9LF80-F1
#
_entry.id   AF-A0AAV9LF80-F1
#
_cell.length_a   1.000
_cell.length_b   1.000
_cell.length_c   1.000
_cell.angle_alpha   90.00
_cell.angle_beta   90.00
_cell.angle_gamma   90.00
#
_symmetry.space_group_name_H-M   'P 1'
#
loop_
_entity.id
_entity.type
_entity.pdbx_description
1 polymer ?
#
loop_
_entity_poly.entity_id
_entity_poly.type
_entity_poly.pdbx_seq_one_letter_code
_entity_poly.pdbx_strand_id
1 'polypeptide(L)'
;MGTMLVVLILVSMMIMMDNVYAGDTNSVFDPCSDTRVQRWDGFTFGLVFSSKESFFFNESQLSPCDRRLSLTGNSAELAVFRPKVDEISLLTINNSNFNPSKSGGYMVAFAGRKYAARSLPAFVADSTHTVTSFTLVLEFQKGTLQNLFWKKFGCDSCKGDSFVCLNKTDCAVPNNKCNGNGGSIDCNVSIQLAFSGTDKNENVLNSWYEVKNLRQYSLYGLFQGVSDSLTSPFKNLF
;
A
#
# COMPACT_ATOMS: atom_id res chain seq x y z
N MET A 1 48.29 -22.98 29.00
CA MET A 1 46.82 -23.24 29.04
C MET A 1 45.99 -21.98 28.86
N GLY A 2 46.28 -20.86 29.53
CA GLY A 2 45.45 -19.64 29.44
C GLY A 2 45.34 -19.00 28.04
N THR A 3 46.41 -18.99 27.25
CA THR A 3 46.42 -18.39 25.91
C THR A 3 45.57 -19.16 24.89
N MET A 4 45.54 -20.49 24.97
CA MET A 4 44.69 -21.32 24.09
C MET A 4 43.20 -21.13 24.37
N LEU A 5 42.83 -20.93 25.64
CA LEU A 5 41.44 -20.70 26.04
C LEU A 5 40.93 -19.36 25.50
N VAL A 6 41.77 -18.32 25.55
CA VAL A 6 41.45 -16.99 25.00
C VAL A 6 41.28 -17.03 23.48
N VAL A 7 42.12 -17.79 22.77
CA VAL A 7 41.99 -17.98 21.31
C VAL A 7 40.68 -18.72 20.96
N LEU A 8 40.31 -19.76 21.71
CA LEU A 8 39.05 -20.48 21.51
C LEU A 8 37.83 -19.58 21.75
N ILE A 9 37.87 -18.71 22.78
CA ILE A 9 36.79 -17.75 23.05
C ILE A 9 36.68 -16.73 21.91
N LEU A 10 37.81 -16.19 21.43
CA LEU A 10 37.81 -15.23 20.31
C LEU A 10 37.32 -15.86 18.99
N VAL A 11 37.70 -17.11 18.70
CA VAL A 11 37.20 -17.84 17.52
C VAL A 11 35.71 -18.13 17.65
N SER A 12 35.21 -18.49 18.85
CA SER A 12 33.78 -18.70 19.08
C SER A 12 32.95 -17.40 18.93
N MET A 13 33.52 -16.24 19.33
CA MET A 13 32.89 -14.93 19.12
C MET A 13 32.87 -14.51 17.65
N MET A 14 33.89 -14.88 16.85
CA MET A 14 33.90 -14.60 15.41
C MET A 14 32.87 -15.44 14.63
N ILE A 15 32.52 -16.64 15.10
CA ILE A 15 31.48 -17.48 14.48
C ILE A 15 30.07 -16.96 14.82
N MET A 16 29.92 -16.19 15.89
CA MET A 16 28.70 -15.50 16.31
C MET A 16 28.56 -14.10 15.68
N MET A 17 29.25 -13.82 14.57
CA MET A 17 28.77 -12.74 13.69
C MET A 17 27.52 -13.27 13.00
N ASP A 18 26.37 -13.04 13.62
CA ASP A 18 25.07 -13.21 12.98
C ASP A 18 25.17 -12.59 11.59
N ASN A 19 24.94 -13.41 10.57
CA ASN A 19 24.73 -12.91 9.23
C ASN A 19 23.59 -11.90 9.36
N VAL A 20 23.91 -10.61 9.26
CA VAL A 20 22.91 -9.56 9.08
C VAL A 20 22.23 -9.93 7.77
N TYR A 21 21.13 -10.67 7.89
CA TYR A 21 20.38 -11.20 6.78
C TYR A 21 20.00 -9.99 5.93
N ALA A 22 20.48 -9.92 4.70
CA ALA A 22 19.94 -8.99 3.72
C ALA A 22 18.43 -9.29 3.67
N GLY A 23 17.63 -8.46 4.36
CA GLY A 23 16.25 -8.78 4.72
C GLY A 23 15.34 -9.01 3.52
N ASP A 24 15.73 -8.47 2.36
CA ASP A 24 15.07 -8.66 1.07
C ASP A 24 15.83 -9.68 0.20
N THR A 25 15.25 -10.86 0.02
CA THR A 25 15.74 -11.91 -0.90
C THR A 25 15.03 -11.90 -2.25
N ASN A 26 14.05 -11.01 -2.45
CA ASN A 26 13.31 -10.90 -3.70
C ASN A 26 13.97 -9.84 -4.60
N SER A 27 14.43 -10.20 -5.79
CA SER A 27 15.03 -9.25 -6.74
C SER A 27 14.05 -8.69 -7.77
N VAL A 28 12.76 -9.02 -7.67
CA VAL A 28 11.75 -8.65 -8.67
C VAL A 28 11.18 -7.26 -8.39
N PHE A 29 11.61 -6.26 -9.14
CA PHE A 29 11.16 -4.85 -9.00
C PHE A 29 10.05 -4.44 -9.97
N ASP A 30 9.71 -5.27 -10.95
CA ASP A 30 8.64 -5.02 -11.91
C ASP A 30 7.30 -5.53 -11.34
N PRO A 31 6.26 -4.69 -11.21
CA PRO A 31 4.95 -5.13 -10.72
C PRO A 31 4.29 -6.18 -11.61
N CYS A 32 4.67 -6.29 -12.89
CA CYS A 32 4.13 -7.30 -13.80
C CYS A 32 4.89 -8.62 -13.81
N SER A 33 5.99 -8.72 -13.09
CA SER A 33 6.77 -9.95 -13.00
C SER A 33 6.28 -10.83 -11.85
N ASP A 34 6.15 -12.13 -12.08
CA ASP A 34 5.75 -13.08 -11.04
C ASP A 34 6.91 -13.33 -10.06
N THR A 35 6.60 -13.43 -8.77
CA THR A 35 7.61 -13.72 -7.73
C THR A 35 7.03 -14.59 -6.61
N ARG A 36 7.92 -15.16 -5.80
CA ARG A 36 7.62 -15.81 -4.53
C ARG A 36 8.39 -15.13 -3.41
N VAL A 37 7.66 -14.68 -2.40
CA VAL A 37 8.23 -13.92 -1.29
C VAL A 37 8.22 -14.71 0.02
N GLN A 38 9.21 -14.44 0.87
CA GLN A 38 9.15 -14.76 2.31
C GLN A 38 8.76 -13.52 3.11
N ARG A 39 8.44 -13.71 4.39
CA ARG A 39 8.33 -12.60 5.33
C ARG A 39 9.59 -11.72 5.28
N TRP A 40 9.39 -10.40 5.36
CA TRP A 40 10.42 -9.36 5.26
C TRP A 40 11.01 -9.09 3.88
N ASP A 41 10.72 -9.91 2.86
CA ASP A 41 11.06 -9.57 1.47
C ASP A 41 10.35 -8.29 1.04
N GLY A 42 10.97 -7.53 0.16
CA GLY A 42 10.29 -6.46 -0.57
C GLY A 42 9.34 -7.07 -1.59
N PHE A 43 8.09 -6.62 -1.65
CA PHE A 43 7.12 -7.08 -2.65
C PHE A 43 6.66 -5.93 -3.53
N THR A 44 6.99 -5.96 -4.82
CA THR A 44 6.53 -4.94 -5.75
C THR A 44 5.09 -5.20 -6.18
N PHE A 45 4.24 -4.17 -6.05
CA PHE A 45 2.94 -4.11 -6.70
C PHE A 45 2.68 -2.71 -7.25
N GLY A 46 1.75 -2.61 -8.19
CA GLY A 46 1.37 -1.33 -8.80
C GLY A 46 -0.06 -0.93 -8.42
N LEU A 47 -0.31 0.37 -8.45
CA LEU A 47 -1.63 1.00 -8.46
C LEU A 47 -1.76 1.76 -9.78
N VAL A 48 -2.77 1.43 -10.58
CA VAL A 48 -3.14 2.23 -11.76
C VAL A 48 -4.39 3.04 -11.47
N PHE A 49 -4.34 4.33 -11.78
CA PHE A 49 -5.47 5.24 -11.75
C PHE A 49 -5.97 5.45 -13.18
N SER A 50 -7.26 5.19 -13.43
CA SER A 50 -7.91 5.43 -14.72
C SER A 50 -9.43 5.52 -14.54
N SER A 51 -10.16 5.69 -15.65
CA SER A 51 -11.61 5.47 -15.65
C SER A 51 -11.93 4.01 -15.31
N LYS A 52 -13.10 3.76 -14.74
CA LYS A 52 -13.51 2.39 -14.37
C LYS A 52 -13.51 1.47 -15.58
N GLU A 53 -14.00 1.96 -16.71
CA GLU A 53 -14.17 1.23 -17.96
C GLU A 53 -12.83 0.85 -18.57
N SER A 54 -11.77 1.65 -18.36
CA SER A 54 -10.41 1.37 -18.84
C SER A 54 -9.82 0.05 -18.34
N PHE A 55 -10.36 -0.53 -17.25
CA PHE A 55 -9.88 -1.79 -16.68
C PHE A 55 -10.58 -3.03 -17.24
N PHE A 56 -11.55 -2.85 -18.14
CA PHE A 56 -12.36 -3.92 -18.70
C PHE A 56 -12.15 -4.07 -20.20
N PHE A 57 -12.19 -5.31 -20.67
CA PHE A 57 -12.21 -5.66 -22.08
C PHE A 57 -13.28 -6.73 -22.30
N ASN A 58 -14.28 -6.45 -23.13
CA ASN A 58 -15.44 -7.32 -23.34
C ASN A 58 -16.05 -7.80 -22.01
N GLU A 59 -16.42 -6.86 -21.14
CA GLU A 59 -17.03 -7.08 -19.82
C GLU A 59 -16.17 -7.84 -18.79
N SER A 60 -14.99 -8.30 -19.18
CA SER A 60 -14.03 -8.97 -18.30
C SER A 60 -12.99 -7.99 -17.79
N GLN A 61 -12.84 -7.91 -16.47
CA GLN A 61 -11.76 -7.12 -15.87
C GLN A 61 -10.41 -7.79 -16.14
N LEU A 62 -9.48 -7.09 -16.79
CA LEU A 62 -8.12 -7.59 -17.03
C LEU A 62 -7.14 -6.99 -16.02
N SER A 63 -5.98 -7.64 -15.88
CA SER A 63 -4.87 -7.05 -15.12
C SER A 63 -4.29 -5.86 -15.90
N PRO A 64 -3.89 -4.77 -15.22
CA PRO A 64 -3.13 -3.68 -15.83
C PRO A 64 -1.85 -4.09 -16.58
N CYS A 65 -1.32 -5.30 -16.33
CA CYS A 65 -0.21 -5.88 -17.11
C CYS A 65 -0.62 -6.46 -18.48
N ASP A 66 -1.92 -6.50 -18.77
CA ASP A 66 -2.45 -7.00 -20.03
C ASP A 66 -2.47 -5.90 -21.09
N ARG A 67 -1.70 -6.12 -22.15
CA ARG A 67 -1.55 -5.20 -23.29
C ARG A 67 -2.85 -4.88 -24.05
N ARG A 68 -3.93 -5.63 -23.83
CA ARG A 68 -5.25 -5.34 -24.41
C ARG A 68 -5.92 -4.14 -23.75
N LEU A 69 -5.50 -3.77 -22.54
CA LEU A 69 -5.94 -2.54 -21.91
C LEU A 69 -5.15 -1.36 -22.48
N SER A 70 -5.84 -0.41 -23.11
CA SER A 70 -5.23 0.80 -23.68
C SER A 70 -5.00 1.88 -22.60
N LEU A 71 -4.33 1.53 -21.50
CA LEU A 71 -4.19 2.41 -20.33
C LEU A 71 -3.36 3.67 -20.64
N THR A 72 -2.28 3.52 -21.42
CA THR A 72 -1.39 4.63 -21.82
C THR A 72 -2.11 5.67 -22.69
N GLY A 73 -3.15 5.27 -23.44
CA GLY A 73 -3.95 6.18 -24.25
C GLY A 73 -5.04 6.93 -23.47
N ASN A 74 -5.37 6.47 -22.25
CA ASN A 74 -6.50 6.96 -21.46
C ASN A 74 -6.06 7.79 -20.24
N SER A 75 -4.92 8.47 -20.34
CA SER A 75 -4.36 9.29 -19.24
C SER A 75 -4.23 8.53 -17.92
N ALA A 76 -3.93 7.24 -17.97
CA ALA A 76 -3.75 6.45 -16.77
C ALA A 76 -2.45 6.83 -16.05
N GLU A 77 -2.52 6.95 -14.73
CA GLU A 77 -1.35 7.21 -13.88
C GLU A 77 -0.97 5.94 -13.11
N LEU A 78 0.33 5.70 -12.97
CA LEU A 78 0.88 4.52 -12.29
C LEU A 78 1.69 4.94 -11.08
N ALA A 79 1.38 4.33 -9.93
CA ALA A 79 2.24 4.35 -8.75
C ALA A 79 2.73 2.93 -8.47
N VAL A 80 4.02 2.77 -8.19
CA VAL A 80 4.63 1.48 -7.87
C VAL A 80 5.18 1.53 -6.45
N PHE A 81 4.85 0.52 -5.66
CA PHE A 81 5.29 0.41 -4.28
C PHE A 81 5.99 -0.91 -4.05
N ARG A 82 6.91 -0.88 -3.08
CA ARG A 82 7.67 -2.06 -2.66
C ARG A 82 7.78 -2.13 -1.13
N PRO A 83 6.66 -2.36 -0.42
CA PRO A 83 6.67 -2.60 1.03
C PRO A 83 7.39 -3.91 1.36
N LYS A 84 7.81 -4.06 2.63
CA LYS A 84 8.22 -5.37 3.15
C LYS A 84 6.99 -6.20 3.49
N VAL A 85 7.07 -7.49 3.18
CA VAL A 85 6.00 -8.45 3.44
C VAL A 85 5.82 -8.66 4.94
N ASP A 86 4.57 -8.58 5.37
CA ASP A 86 4.11 -8.67 6.76
C ASP A 86 4.49 -7.49 7.66
N GLU A 87 4.94 -6.38 7.08
CA GLU A 87 5.14 -5.11 7.79
C GLU A 87 3.92 -4.19 7.57
N ILE A 88 3.28 -3.74 8.65
CA ILE A 88 2.20 -2.75 8.53
C ILE A 88 2.79 -1.47 7.96
N SER A 89 2.35 -1.11 6.76
CA SER A 89 2.84 0.05 6.03
C SER A 89 1.69 0.98 5.71
N LEU A 90 1.93 2.29 5.81
CA LEU A 90 1.06 3.33 5.28
C LEU A 90 1.76 3.95 4.07
N LEU A 91 1.20 3.73 2.89
CA LEU A 91 1.67 4.32 1.65
C LEU A 91 0.95 5.64 1.42
N THR A 92 1.66 6.68 1.02
CA THR A 92 1.06 7.96 0.65
C THR A 92 1.52 8.34 -0.76
N ILE A 93 0.55 8.70 -1.61
CA ILE A 93 0.85 9.28 -2.91
C ILE A 93 0.90 10.80 -2.72
N ASN A 94 2.12 11.31 -2.55
CA ASN A 94 2.38 12.74 -2.47
C ASN A 94 2.99 13.22 -3.79
N ASN A 95 2.14 13.64 -4.71
CA ASN A 95 2.57 14.23 -5.97
C ASN A 95 1.70 15.45 -6.24
N SER A 96 2.30 16.63 -6.25
CA SER A 96 1.61 17.91 -6.50
C SER A 96 0.93 17.97 -7.88
N ASN A 97 1.37 17.14 -8.82
CA ASN A 97 0.80 17.06 -10.16
C ASN A 97 -0.23 15.94 -10.32
N PHE A 98 -0.36 15.04 -9.33
CA PHE A 98 -1.33 13.96 -9.38
C PHE A 98 -2.70 14.48 -8.95
N ASN A 99 -3.69 14.31 -9.82
CA ASN A 99 -5.08 14.54 -9.46
C ASN A 99 -5.92 13.31 -9.85
N PRO A 100 -6.38 12.50 -8.87
CA PRO A 100 -7.13 11.28 -9.16
C PRO A 100 -8.43 11.56 -9.92
N SER A 101 -9.07 12.73 -9.71
CA SER A 101 -10.29 13.11 -10.44
C SER A 101 -10.03 13.34 -11.94
N LYS A 102 -8.83 13.79 -12.32
CA LYS A 102 -8.42 13.98 -13.72
C LYS A 102 -7.93 12.68 -14.35
N SER A 103 -7.44 11.75 -13.54
CA SER A 103 -7.02 10.40 -13.94
C SER A 103 -8.19 9.42 -14.01
N GLY A 104 -9.43 9.87 -14.18
CA GLY A 104 -10.62 9.01 -14.33
C GLY A 104 -11.23 8.47 -13.03
N GLY A 105 -10.66 8.81 -11.86
CA GLY A 105 -11.36 8.70 -10.58
C GLY A 105 -11.39 7.30 -9.93
N TYR A 106 -10.86 6.27 -10.57
CA TYR A 106 -10.79 4.91 -10.02
C TYR A 106 -9.35 4.42 -9.94
N MET A 107 -9.08 3.49 -9.02
CA MET A 107 -7.80 2.79 -8.97
C MET A 107 -7.95 1.26 -8.89
N VAL A 108 -6.97 0.56 -9.47
CA VAL A 108 -6.81 -0.89 -9.38
C VAL A 108 -5.40 -1.20 -8.89
N ALA A 109 -5.31 -2.05 -7.86
CA ALA A 109 -4.05 -2.64 -7.43
C ALA A 109 -3.78 -3.91 -8.23
N PHE A 110 -2.53 -4.16 -8.59
CA PHE A 110 -2.15 -5.33 -9.37
C PHE A 110 -0.72 -5.79 -9.09
N ALA A 111 -0.47 -7.09 -9.26
CA ALA A 111 0.86 -7.63 -9.40
C ALA A 111 0.87 -8.99 -10.13
N GLY A 112 2.01 -9.29 -10.76
CA GLY A 112 2.25 -10.50 -11.53
C GLY A 112 1.56 -10.53 -12.89
N ARG A 113 1.98 -11.47 -13.73
CA ARG A 113 1.46 -11.67 -15.10
C ARG A 113 0.80 -13.03 -15.26
N LYS A 114 1.37 -14.11 -14.72
CA LYS A 114 0.81 -15.45 -14.85
C LYS A 114 -0.45 -15.62 -14.02
N TYR A 115 -0.41 -15.20 -12.76
CA TYR A 115 -1.58 -15.22 -11.88
C TYR A 115 -2.45 -13.98 -12.06
N ALA A 116 -1.85 -12.87 -12.54
CA ALA A 116 -2.53 -11.62 -12.87
C ALA A 116 -3.45 -11.14 -11.73
N ALA A 117 -2.93 -11.20 -10.50
CA ALA A 117 -3.65 -10.81 -9.31
C ALA A 117 -3.96 -9.31 -9.38
N ARG A 118 -5.23 -8.97 -9.15
CA ARG A 118 -5.75 -7.61 -9.26
C ARG A 118 -6.92 -7.41 -8.31
N SER A 119 -7.07 -6.18 -7.81
CA SER A 119 -8.25 -5.81 -7.04
C SER A 119 -9.38 -5.33 -7.95
N LEU A 120 -10.60 -5.27 -7.42
CA LEU A 120 -11.70 -4.56 -8.08
C LEU A 120 -11.39 -3.04 -8.14
N PRO A 121 -11.91 -2.32 -9.16
CA PRO A 121 -11.77 -0.87 -9.21
C PRO A 121 -12.37 -0.21 -7.96
N ALA A 122 -11.55 0.53 -7.22
CA ALA A 122 -11.97 1.34 -6.10
C ALA A 122 -12.19 2.78 -6.56
N PHE A 123 -13.30 3.39 -6.15
CA PHE A 123 -13.54 4.82 -6.36
C PHE A 123 -12.57 5.62 -5.48
N VAL A 124 -11.91 6.60 -6.08
CA VAL A 124 -10.94 7.47 -5.43
C VAL A 124 -11.40 8.91 -5.42
N ALA A 125 -11.81 9.45 -6.57
CA ALA A 125 -12.24 10.84 -6.64
C ALA A 125 -13.15 11.11 -7.84
N ASP A 126 -13.98 12.14 -7.70
CA ASP A 126 -14.70 12.78 -8.81
C ASP A 126 -14.49 14.30 -8.74
N SER A 127 -15.30 15.08 -9.45
CA SER A 127 -15.24 16.54 -9.43
C SER A 127 -15.61 17.17 -8.08
N THR A 128 -16.28 16.42 -7.21
CA THR A 128 -16.90 16.89 -5.96
C THR A 128 -16.27 16.32 -4.69
N HIS A 129 -15.79 15.09 -4.71
CA HIS A 129 -15.30 14.36 -3.53
C HIS A 129 -14.04 13.56 -3.83
N THR A 130 -13.20 13.39 -2.81
CA THR A 130 -12.00 12.55 -2.84
C THR A 130 -11.97 11.66 -1.60
N VAL A 131 -11.83 10.35 -1.79
CA VAL A 131 -11.55 9.37 -0.75
C VAL A 131 -10.04 9.35 -0.51
N THR A 132 -9.63 9.64 0.72
CA THR A 132 -8.21 9.85 1.06
C THR A 132 -7.57 8.66 1.77
N SER A 133 -8.37 7.70 2.26
CA SER A 133 -7.88 6.57 3.05
C SER A 133 -8.42 5.25 2.54
N PHE A 134 -7.52 4.32 2.27
CA PHE A 134 -7.82 2.97 1.81
C PHE A 134 -7.09 1.95 2.67
N THR A 135 -7.61 0.72 2.72
CA THR A 135 -6.84 -0.44 3.17
C THR A 135 -6.82 -1.48 2.09
N LEU A 136 -5.62 -1.87 1.67
CA LEU A 136 -5.37 -2.93 0.73
C LEU A 136 -4.84 -4.15 1.47
N VAL A 137 -5.43 -5.29 1.19
CA VAL A 137 -4.97 -6.56 1.74
C VAL A 137 -4.42 -7.42 0.63
N LEU A 138 -3.20 -7.90 0.84
CA LEU A 138 -2.50 -8.79 -0.05
C LEU A 138 -2.58 -10.20 0.52
N GLU A 139 -3.23 -11.11 -0.22
CA GLU A 139 -3.35 -12.51 0.17
C GLU A 139 -2.34 -13.36 -0.57
N PHE A 140 -1.44 -13.98 0.19
CA PHE A 140 -0.41 -14.86 -0.33
C PHE A 140 -0.72 -16.33 -0.02
N GLN A 141 -0.45 -17.20 -0.98
CA GLN A 141 -0.47 -18.64 -0.77
C GLN A 141 0.89 -19.20 -1.15
N LYS A 142 1.59 -19.80 -0.18
CA LYS A 142 2.95 -20.33 -0.34
C LYS A 142 3.90 -19.32 -1.00
N GLY A 143 3.79 -18.05 -0.59
CA GLY A 143 4.61 -16.94 -1.07
C GLY A 143 4.19 -16.35 -2.42
N THR A 144 3.15 -16.86 -3.08
CA THR A 144 2.62 -16.27 -4.33
C THR A 144 1.35 -15.48 -4.04
N LEU A 145 1.30 -14.23 -4.49
CA LEU A 145 0.10 -13.39 -4.39
C LEU A 145 -1.06 -14.03 -5.16
N GLN A 146 -2.18 -14.25 -4.47
CA GLN A 146 -3.41 -14.79 -5.05
C GLN A 146 -4.43 -13.67 -5.28
N ASN A 147 -4.69 -12.86 -4.25
CA ASN A 147 -5.75 -11.87 -4.28
C ASN A 147 -5.29 -10.52 -3.72
N LEU A 148 -5.93 -9.47 -4.21
CA LEU A 148 -5.82 -8.11 -3.73
C LEU A 148 -7.22 -7.59 -3.45
N PHE A 149 -7.51 -7.19 -2.22
CA PHE A 149 -8.84 -6.70 -1.87
C PHE A 149 -8.80 -5.41 -1.09
N TRP A 150 -9.69 -4.49 -1.49
CA TRP A 150 -9.94 -3.25 -0.77
C TRP A 150 -10.88 -3.53 0.39
N LYS A 151 -10.41 -3.29 1.61
CA LYS A 151 -11.28 -3.35 2.77
C LYS A 151 -12.00 -2.02 2.93
N LYS A 152 -13.33 -2.07 2.86
CA LYS A 152 -14.20 -0.96 3.24
C LYS A 152 -14.52 -1.03 4.73
N PHE A 153 -14.49 0.11 5.41
CA PHE A 153 -14.75 0.21 6.84
C PHE A 153 -16.09 0.87 7.16
N GLY A 154 -16.85 1.26 6.13
CA GLY A 154 -18.06 2.05 6.32
C GLY A 154 -17.71 3.49 6.71
N CYS A 155 -18.71 4.19 7.24
CA CYS A 155 -18.61 5.62 7.54
C CYS A 155 -18.38 5.94 9.02
N ASP A 156 -18.17 4.92 9.85
CA ASP A 156 -17.93 5.11 11.29
C ASP A 156 -16.62 5.87 11.56
N SER A 157 -15.70 5.86 10.60
CA SER A 157 -14.45 6.63 10.62
C SER A 157 -14.62 8.09 10.16
N CYS A 158 -15.75 8.46 9.55
CA CYS A 158 -16.04 9.85 9.17
C CYS A 158 -16.42 10.66 10.40
N LYS A 159 -15.43 11.29 11.04
CA LYS A 159 -15.65 12.15 12.20
C LYS A 159 -15.42 13.61 11.84
N GLY A 160 -16.44 14.43 12.04
CA GLY A 160 -16.40 15.88 11.84
C GLY A 160 -17.04 16.34 10.52
N ASP A 161 -17.37 17.62 10.46
CA ASP A 161 -18.17 18.25 9.38
C ASP A 161 -17.44 18.36 8.04
N SER A 162 -16.19 17.93 7.98
CA SER A 162 -15.35 17.96 6.79
C SER A 162 -15.31 16.66 6.00
N PHE A 163 -16.03 15.64 6.48
CA PHE A 163 -16.10 14.35 5.83
C PHE A 163 -17.54 14.04 5.41
N VAL A 164 -17.69 13.39 4.27
CA VAL A 164 -18.96 12.95 3.70
C VAL A 164 -18.90 11.44 3.52
N CYS A 165 -19.95 10.78 3.99
CA CYS A 165 -20.15 9.36 3.84
C CYS A 165 -20.74 9.05 2.45
N LEU A 166 -19.92 8.55 1.52
CA LEU A 166 -20.37 8.17 0.18
C LEU A 166 -20.94 6.75 0.20
N ASN A 167 -22.15 6.60 -0.32
CA ASN A 167 -22.84 5.31 -0.49
C ASN A 167 -22.91 4.42 0.77
N LYS A 168 -22.77 5.02 1.96
CA LYS A 168 -22.68 4.30 3.24
C LYS A 168 -21.46 3.38 3.37
N THR A 169 -20.48 3.49 2.47
CA THR A 169 -19.34 2.56 2.41
C THR A 169 -17.99 3.22 2.55
N ASP A 170 -17.83 4.45 2.05
CA ASP A 170 -16.54 5.10 1.89
C ASP A 170 -16.57 6.52 2.47
N CYS A 171 -15.50 6.88 3.18
CA CYS A 171 -15.36 8.20 3.76
C CYS A 171 -14.60 9.12 2.81
N ALA A 172 -15.22 10.22 2.40
CA ALA A 172 -14.64 11.15 1.45
C ALA A 172 -14.56 12.57 2.01
N VAL A 173 -13.66 13.37 1.44
CA VAL A 173 -13.51 14.79 1.70
C VAL A 173 -14.07 15.54 0.49
N PRO A 174 -14.96 16.54 0.68
CA PRO A 174 -15.36 17.43 -0.41
C PRO A 174 -14.13 18.15 -1.00
N ASN A 175 -14.02 18.19 -2.32
CA ASN A 175 -12.84 18.70 -3.00
C ASN A 175 -12.50 20.15 -2.67
N ASN A 176 -13.50 20.98 -2.36
CA ASN A 176 -13.30 22.37 -1.93
C ASN A 176 -12.63 22.51 -0.56
N LYS A 177 -12.60 21.44 0.26
CA LYS A 177 -11.90 21.40 1.54
C LYS A 177 -10.45 20.90 1.42
N CYS A 178 -10.07 20.38 0.26
CA CYS A 178 -8.71 19.92 -0.01
C CYS A 178 -7.73 21.09 -0.24
N ASN A 179 -6.51 20.97 0.29
CA ASN A 179 -5.45 21.98 0.17
C ASN A 179 -5.19 22.42 -1.27
N GLY A 180 -5.16 21.48 -2.22
CA GLY A 180 -4.93 21.76 -3.64
C GLY A 180 -6.01 22.62 -4.31
N ASN A 181 -7.17 22.79 -3.67
CA ASN A 181 -8.31 23.58 -4.16
C ASN A 181 -8.65 24.76 -3.23
N GLY A 182 -7.72 25.18 -2.35
CA GLY A 182 -7.91 26.32 -1.44
C GLY A 182 -8.51 25.97 -0.07
N GLY A 183 -8.66 24.68 0.25
CA GLY A 183 -9.03 24.21 1.58
C GLY A 183 -7.85 24.04 2.53
N SER A 184 -8.10 23.43 3.70
CA SER A 184 -7.11 23.22 4.78
C SER A 184 -6.81 21.75 5.08
N ILE A 185 -7.42 20.81 4.36
CA ILE A 185 -7.27 19.37 4.57
C ILE A 185 -6.33 18.78 3.53
N ASP A 186 -5.38 17.94 3.98
CA ASP A 186 -4.59 17.13 3.07
C ASP A 186 -5.46 16.01 2.47
N CYS A 187 -5.58 16.01 1.14
CA CYS A 187 -6.34 15.03 0.38
C CYS A 187 -5.46 14.04 -0.38
N ASN A 188 -4.20 13.90 0.03
CA ASN A 188 -3.31 12.85 -0.46
C ASN A 188 -3.92 11.46 -0.22
N VAL A 189 -3.83 10.61 -1.24
CA VAL A 189 -4.33 9.23 -1.16
C VAL A 189 -3.36 8.41 -0.32
N SER A 190 -3.88 7.89 0.79
CA SER A 190 -3.15 7.04 1.73
C SER A 190 -3.71 5.62 1.71
N ILE A 191 -2.84 4.62 1.56
CA ILE A 191 -3.18 3.20 1.53
C ILE A 191 -2.48 2.48 2.69
N GLN A 192 -3.25 1.97 3.64
CA GLN A 192 -2.76 1.04 4.64
C GLN A 192 -2.65 -0.36 4.03
N LEU A 193 -1.52 -1.02 4.24
CA LEU A 193 -1.30 -2.38 3.79
C LEU A 193 -1.49 -3.39 4.91
N ALA A 194 -2.01 -4.55 4.53
CA ALA A 194 -2.08 -5.74 5.37
C ALA A 194 -1.76 -6.98 4.55
N PHE A 195 -1.15 -7.97 5.19
CA PHE A 195 -0.78 -9.22 4.58
C PHE A 195 -1.52 -10.37 5.26
N SER A 196 -1.90 -11.37 4.47
CA SER A 196 -2.61 -12.56 4.92
C SER A 196 -2.14 -13.81 4.16
N GLY A 197 -2.35 -14.97 4.77
CA GLY A 197 -2.00 -16.26 4.18
C GLY A 197 -0.58 -16.71 4.57
N THR A 198 0.19 -17.25 3.63
CA THR A 198 1.51 -17.84 3.91
C THR A 198 2.60 -17.41 2.94
N ASP A 199 3.83 -17.35 3.45
CA ASP A 199 5.04 -17.05 2.70
C ASP A 199 5.61 -18.31 1.97
N LYS A 200 6.70 -18.17 1.21
CA LYS A 200 7.30 -19.28 0.44
C LYS A 200 7.85 -20.43 1.31
N ASN A 201 8.08 -20.16 2.59
CA ASN A 201 8.53 -21.11 3.59
C ASN A 201 7.37 -21.63 4.46
N GLU A 202 6.12 -21.35 4.06
CA GLU A 202 4.89 -21.71 4.76
C GLU A 202 4.69 -21.01 6.11
N ASN A 203 5.45 -19.94 6.40
CA ASN A 203 5.20 -19.11 7.58
C ASN A 203 3.93 -18.28 7.38
N VAL A 204 3.08 -18.24 8.41
CA VAL A 204 1.83 -17.46 8.40
C VAL A 204 2.14 -15.97 8.42
N LEU A 205 1.46 -15.18 7.58
CA LEU A 205 1.48 -13.72 7.58
C LEU A 205 0.38 -13.19 8.52
N ASN A 206 0.74 -12.32 9.45
CA ASN A 206 -0.10 -11.96 10.61
C ASN A 206 -0.59 -10.51 10.65
N SER A 207 -0.01 -9.61 9.86
CA SER A 207 -0.33 -8.17 9.88
C SER A 207 -1.84 -7.88 9.66
N TRP A 208 -2.58 -8.73 8.97
CA TRP A 208 -4.04 -8.62 8.88
C TRP A 208 -4.77 -8.65 10.23
N TYR A 209 -4.34 -9.51 11.17
CA TYR A 209 -4.92 -9.57 12.50
C TYR A 209 -4.63 -8.30 13.30
N GLU A 210 -3.47 -7.68 13.07
CA GLU A 210 -3.06 -6.45 13.71
C GLU A 210 -3.85 -5.24 13.20
N VAL A 211 -4.27 -5.22 11.92
CA VAL A 211 -5.17 -4.18 11.40
C VAL A 211 -6.49 -4.13 12.17
N LYS A 212 -7.03 -5.28 12.62
CA LYS A 212 -8.24 -5.29 13.45
C LYS A 212 -8.01 -4.59 14.80
N ASN A 213 -6.82 -4.72 15.39
CA ASN A 213 -6.46 -4.09 16.66
C ASN A 213 -6.12 -2.60 16.49
N LEU A 214 -5.49 -2.23 15.37
CA LEU A 214 -5.24 -0.83 15.01
C LEU A 214 -6.53 -0.03 14.79
N ARG A 215 -7.66 -0.65 14.45
CA ARG A 215 -8.98 0.01 14.39
C ARG A 215 -9.43 0.64 15.70
N GLN A 216 -8.96 0.16 16.86
CA GLN A 216 -9.35 0.73 18.16
C GLN A 216 -8.78 2.13 18.37
N TYR A 217 -7.67 2.45 17.70
CA TYR A 217 -7.06 3.76 17.71
C TYR A 217 -7.28 4.36 16.34
N SER A 218 -8.26 5.25 16.16
CA SER A 218 -8.56 5.84 14.85
C SER A 218 -7.24 6.27 14.19
N LEU A 219 -6.79 5.53 13.17
CA LEU A 219 -5.43 5.65 12.65
C LEU A 219 -5.13 7.05 12.13
N TYR A 220 -6.18 7.78 11.74
CA TYR A 220 -6.11 9.21 11.50
C TYR A 220 -5.46 9.98 12.66
N GLY A 221 -5.89 9.77 13.91
CA GLY A 221 -5.31 10.44 15.07
C GLY A 221 -3.88 10.01 15.41
N LEU A 222 -3.52 8.73 15.18
CA LEU A 222 -2.15 8.24 15.38
C LEU A 222 -1.19 8.78 14.30
N PHE A 223 -1.60 8.75 13.03
CA PHE A 223 -0.76 9.19 11.92
C PHE A 223 -0.76 10.70 11.71
N GLN A 224 -1.82 11.43 12.11
CA GLN A 224 -1.81 12.89 12.15
C GLN A 224 -0.81 13.37 13.23
N GLY A 225 -0.76 12.68 14.39
CA GLY A 225 0.28 12.92 15.41
C GLY A 225 1.70 12.61 14.92
N VAL A 226 1.89 11.56 14.11
CA VAL A 226 3.20 11.23 13.51
C VAL A 226 3.57 12.22 12.39
N SER A 227 2.61 12.66 11.57
CA SER A 227 2.82 13.71 10.56
C SER A 227 3.19 15.05 11.21
N ASP A 228 2.48 15.45 12.26
CA ASP A 228 2.80 16.66 13.04
C ASP A 228 4.16 16.52 13.74
N SER A 229 4.49 15.34 14.29
CA SER A 229 5.78 15.06 14.92
C SER A 229 6.96 14.98 13.94
N LEU A 230 6.72 14.56 12.69
CA LEU A 230 7.74 14.52 11.64
C LEU A 230 7.93 15.89 10.97
N THR A 231 6.90 16.73 10.91
CA THR A 231 6.98 18.07 10.29
C THR A 231 7.43 19.16 11.26
N SER A 232 7.21 19.01 12.57
CA SER A 232 7.61 20.00 13.58
C SER A 232 9.13 20.29 13.65
N PRO A 233 10.05 19.33 13.44
CA PRO A 233 11.49 19.61 13.39
C PRO A 233 11.92 20.37 12.12
N PHE A 234 11.19 20.22 11.00
CA PHE A 234 11.54 20.85 9.72
C PHE A 234 10.89 22.22 9.51
N LYS A 235 9.91 22.61 10.34
CA LYS A 235 9.28 23.94 10.30
C LYS A 235 10.18 25.11 10.69
N ASN A 236 11.31 24.84 11.35
CA ASN A 236 12.30 25.87 11.73
C ASN A 236 13.56 25.85 10.84
N LEU A 237 13.52 25.13 9.71
CA LEU A 237 14.65 24.99 8.79
C LEU A 237 14.46 25.74 7.46
N PHE A 238 13.34 26.47 7.29
CA PHE A 238 13.10 27.44 6.21
C PHE A 238 12.30 28.63 6.73
#